data_AF-A0A8J6VSH9-F1
#
_entry.id   AF-A0A8J6VSH9-F1
#
_cell.length_a   1.000
_cell.length_b   1.000
_cell.length_c   1.000
_cell.angle_alpha   90.00
_cell.angle_beta   90.00
_cell.angle_gamma   90.00
#
_symmetry.space_group_name_H-M   'P 1'
#
loop_
_entity.id
_entity.type
_entity.pdbx_description
1 polymer ?
#
loop_
_entity_poly.entity_id
_entity_poly.type
_entity_poly.pdbx_seq_one_letter_code
_entity_poly.pdbx_strand_id
1 'polypeptide(L)'
;MTQPRLWKRLPAPLRLLLRPWFIVSVGLHTVVLLLPLPNHSTSELPISEEPVRITQLPASPSPTVPSPVAVPSPPISPSPTVQAAPVAPRPTAPVAARPTAPAPASPTPSPQASPSPAPQSSLSAPSPTPSPQGTLDSTQPSPTASPASSPTPSPEITGSFSAEIPHAAIGGEPGCGGQENCWQTQDTQWRAVARTLEQELENKGYEVESQTDDEVPGFRVYEVSRNGETEYLNLLSTLQGTFYVLADQPMTRDELEQLTEAPNS
;
A
#
# COMPACT_ATOMS: atom_id res chain seq x y z
N MET A 1 16.82 27.93 3.71
CA MET A 1 17.59 26.67 3.81
C MET A 1 18.34 26.64 5.13
N THR A 2 17.66 26.17 6.18
CA THR A 2 18.21 25.96 7.52
C THR A 2 19.10 24.73 7.48
N GLN A 3 20.42 24.91 7.54
CA GLN A 3 21.32 23.76 7.66
C GLN A 3 20.98 22.96 8.93
N PRO A 4 20.91 21.63 8.84
CA PRO A 4 20.59 20.79 9.98
C PRO A 4 21.61 21.03 11.11
N ARG A 5 21.11 21.47 12.26
CA ARG A 5 21.93 21.86 13.43
C ARG A 5 22.77 20.70 14.00
N LEU A 6 22.53 19.46 13.56
CA LEU A 6 23.27 18.27 13.97
C LEU A 6 24.77 18.33 13.61
N TRP A 7 25.14 18.98 12.51
CA TRP A 7 26.52 18.90 11.98
C TRP A 7 27.54 19.71 12.81
N LYS A 8 27.07 20.63 13.67
CA LYS A 8 27.92 21.49 14.49
C LYS A 8 28.39 20.85 15.79
N ARG A 9 27.93 19.63 16.14
CA ARG A 9 28.31 18.96 17.40
C ARG A 9 29.37 17.85 17.26
N LEU A 10 29.79 17.51 16.04
CA LEU A 10 30.82 16.49 15.85
C LEU A 10 32.23 17.05 16.14
N PRO A 11 33.12 16.30 16.79
CA PRO A 11 34.53 16.69 16.97
C PRO A 11 35.22 16.96 15.64
N ALA A 12 36.15 17.93 15.59
CA ALA A 12 36.90 18.29 14.38
C ALA A 12 37.52 17.10 13.61
N PRO A 13 38.13 16.08 14.25
CA PRO A 13 38.70 14.95 13.51
C PRO A 13 37.63 14.09 12.82
N LEU A 14 36.43 13.93 13.41
CA LEU A 14 35.34 13.18 12.77
C LEU A 14 34.79 13.89 11.53
N ARG A 15 34.76 15.22 11.53
CA ARG A 15 34.28 15.99 10.36
C ARG A 15 35.19 15.81 9.14
N LEU A 16 36.49 15.63 9.37
CA LEU A 16 37.47 15.39 8.31
C LEU A 16 37.33 13.99 7.68
N LEU A 17 36.90 13.00 8.45
CA LEU A 17 36.64 11.62 7.98
C LEU A 17 35.28 11.46 7.29
N LEU A 18 34.22 12.14 7.77
CA LEU A 18 32.88 12.00 7.18
C LEU A 18 32.73 12.67 5.81
N ARG A 19 33.45 13.78 5.58
CA ARG A 19 33.32 14.58 4.36
C ARG A 19 33.67 13.80 3.07
N PRO A 20 34.78 13.04 2.98
CA PRO A 20 35.04 12.21 1.80
C PRO A 20 34.04 11.07 1.64
N TRP A 21 33.59 10.44 2.74
CA TRP A 21 32.60 9.36 2.69
C TRP A 21 31.25 9.81 2.12
N PHE A 22 30.81 11.01 2.48
CA PHE A 22 29.60 11.59 1.91
C PHE A 22 29.71 11.78 0.39
N ILE A 23 30.86 12.28 -0.09
CA ILE A 23 31.11 12.45 -1.54
C ILE A 23 31.11 11.10 -2.26
N VAL A 24 31.72 10.06 -1.67
CA VAL A 24 31.71 8.71 -2.22
C VAL A 24 30.27 8.16 -2.31
N SER A 25 29.46 8.35 -1.26
CA SER A 25 28.07 7.90 -1.24
C SER A 25 27.22 8.59 -2.32
N VAL A 26 27.33 9.92 -2.45
CA VAL A 26 26.61 10.68 -3.48
C VAL A 26 27.08 10.28 -4.88
N GLY A 27 28.39 10.08 -5.07
CA GLY A 27 28.97 9.61 -6.32
C GLY A 27 28.47 8.22 -6.72
N LEU A 28 28.41 7.27 -5.78
CA LEU A 28 27.92 5.93 -6.03
C LEU A 28 26.44 5.94 -6.45
N HIS A 29 25.60 6.72 -5.74
CA HIS A 29 24.18 6.85 -6.08
C HIS A 29 23.98 7.48 -7.47
N THR A 30 24.79 8.48 -7.84
CA THR A 30 24.70 9.07 -9.20
C THR A 30 25.13 8.10 -10.28
N VAL A 31 26.15 7.26 -10.04
CA VAL A 31 26.52 6.21 -10.99
C VAL A 31 25.39 5.20 -11.17
N VAL A 32 24.77 4.72 -10.07
CA VAL A 32 23.64 3.78 -10.12
C VAL A 32 22.45 4.34 -10.90
N LEU A 33 22.15 5.63 -10.77
CA LEU A 33 21.08 6.29 -11.53
C LEU A 33 21.42 6.52 -13.01
N LEU A 34 22.71 6.59 -13.36
CA LEU A 34 23.16 6.68 -14.76
C LEU A 34 23.28 5.32 -15.45
N LEU A 35 23.30 4.21 -14.70
CA LEU A 35 23.22 2.89 -15.31
C LEU A 35 21.87 2.79 -16.04
N PRO A 36 21.87 2.54 -17.35
CA PRO A 36 20.62 2.33 -18.08
C PRO A 36 19.92 1.14 -17.44
N LEU A 37 18.80 1.41 -16.77
CA LEU A 37 17.94 0.35 -16.26
C LEU A 37 17.60 -0.52 -17.48
N PRO A 38 17.82 -1.85 -17.41
CA PRO A 38 17.34 -2.72 -18.46
C PRO A 38 15.85 -2.45 -18.58
N ASN A 39 15.44 -1.85 -19.69
CA ASN A 39 14.04 -1.72 -20.02
C ASN A 39 13.50 -3.14 -19.95
N HIS A 40 12.73 -3.44 -18.92
CA HIS A 40 11.87 -4.60 -18.92
C HIS A 40 10.89 -4.31 -20.04
N SER A 41 11.28 -4.70 -21.26
CA SER A 41 10.37 -4.96 -22.33
C SER A 41 9.42 -5.97 -21.73
N THR A 42 8.26 -5.48 -21.28
CA THR A 42 7.05 -6.28 -21.13
C THR A 42 6.98 -7.05 -22.44
N SER A 43 7.43 -8.31 -22.42
CA SER A 43 7.06 -9.28 -23.43
C SER A 43 5.58 -9.45 -23.24
N GLU A 44 4.83 -8.57 -23.90
CA GLU A 44 3.48 -8.84 -24.35
C GLU A 44 3.64 -10.04 -25.28
N LEU A 45 3.62 -11.22 -24.66
CA LEU A 45 3.43 -12.47 -25.36
C LEU A 45 2.15 -12.27 -26.18
N PRO A 46 2.19 -12.41 -27.52
CA PRO A 46 0.97 -12.48 -28.29
C PRO A 46 0.19 -13.65 -27.70
N ILE A 47 -0.91 -13.34 -27.02
CA ILE A 47 -1.92 -14.31 -26.63
C ILE A 47 -2.39 -14.91 -27.95
N SER A 48 -1.80 -16.06 -28.30
CA SER A 48 -2.30 -16.91 -29.35
C SER A 48 -3.64 -17.39 -28.85
N GLU A 49 -4.71 -16.74 -29.32
CA GLU A 49 -6.09 -17.12 -29.09
C GLU A 49 -6.31 -18.52 -29.66
N GLU A 50 -6.03 -19.53 -28.84
CA GLU A 50 -6.49 -20.88 -29.11
C GLU A 50 -8.02 -20.86 -28.96
N PRO A 51 -8.79 -21.24 -30.01
CA PRO A 51 -10.23 -21.25 -29.93
C PRO A 51 -10.66 -22.29 -28.89
N VAL A 52 -10.89 -21.83 -27.66
CA VAL A 52 -11.43 -22.62 -26.56
C VAL A 52 -12.76 -23.19 -27.05
N ARG A 53 -12.78 -24.50 -27.30
CA ARG A 53 -14.03 -25.23 -27.48
C ARG A 53 -14.81 -25.10 -26.18
N ILE A 54 -15.83 -24.24 -26.22
CA ILE A 54 -16.83 -24.09 -25.17
C ILE A 54 -17.49 -25.45 -25.00
N THR A 55 -17.02 -26.22 -24.02
CA THR A 55 -17.71 -27.39 -23.51
C THR A 55 -18.95 -26.85 -22.78
N GLN A 56 -20.06 -26.76 -23.52
CA GLN A 56 -21.35 -26.42 -22.96
C GLN A 56 -21.72 -27.47 -21.92
N LEU A 57 -21.61 -27.10 -20.65
CA LEU A 57 -22.19 -27.86 -19.56
C LEU A 57 -23.73 -27.76 -19.65
N PRO A 58 -24.46 -28.86 -19.50
CA PRO A 58 -25.91 -28.87 -19.56
C PRO A 58 -26.50 -27.93 -18.50
N ALA A 59 -27.44 -27.10 -18.92
CA ALA A 59 -28.17 -26.16 -18.07
C ALA A 59 -28.81 -26.90 -16.89
N SER A 60 -28.38 -26.55 -15.69
CA SER A 60 -29.00 -27.00 -14.45
C SER A 60 -30.42 -26.42 -14.35
N PRO A 61 -31.45 -27.22 -14.08
CA PRO A 61 -32.83 -26.73 -13.99
C PRO A 61 -32.97 -25.75 -12.81
N SER A 62 -33.44 -24.54 -13.11
CA SER A 62 -33.71 -23.51 -12.11
C SER A 62 -34.66 -24.04 -11.02
N PRO A 63 -34.33 -23.86 -9.72
CA PRO A 63 -35.29 -24.10 -8.66
C PRO A 63 -36.39 -23.03 -8.71
N THR A 64 -37.63 -23.49 -8.85
CA THR A 64 -38.85 -22.70 -8.67
C THR A 64 -38.88 -22.16 -7.24
N VAL A 65 -38.53 -20.89 -7.05
CA VAL A 65 -38.68 -20.19 -5.77
C VAL A 65 -40.17 -19.81 -5.61
N PRO A 66 -40.85 -20.24 -4.53
CA PRO A 66 -42.24 -19.84 -4.27
C PRO A 66 -42.34 -18.35 -3.96
N SER A 67 -43.35 -17.69 -4.53
CA SER A 67 -43.68 -16.28 -4.30
C SER A 67 -43.81 -15.97 -2.79
N PRO A 68 -43.18 -14.89 -2.30
CA PRO A 68 -43.34 -14.45 -0.93
C PRO A 68 -44.75 -13.88 -0.71
N VAL A 69 -45.43 -14.44 0.29
CA VAL A 69 -46.70 -13.93 0.83
C VAL A 69 -46.44 -12.54 1.43
N ALA A 70 -47.20 -11.55 0.98
CA ALA A 70 -47.14 -10.17 1.45
C ALA A 70 -47.42 -10.11 2.96
N VAL A 71 -46.41 -9.70 3.73
CA VAL A 71 -46.55 -9.37 5.15
C VAL A 71 -47.09 -7.93 5.26
N PRO A 72 -48.17 -7.69 6.02
CA PRO A 72 -48.75 -6.35 6.20
C PRO A 72 -47.77 -5.42 6.93
N SER A 73 -47.57 -4.23 6.36
CA SER A 73 -46.72 -3.17 6.91
C SER A 73 -47.21 -2.69 8.28
N PRO A 74 -46.32 -2.49 9.27
CA PRO A 74 -46.69 -1.87 10.54
C PRO A 74 -47.02 -0.38 10.39
N PRO A 75 -47.83 0.18 11.30
CA PRO A 75 -48.27 1.57 11.25
C PRO A 75 -47.11 2.55 11.44
N ILE A 76 -47.10 3.57 10.58
CA ILE A 76 -46.14 4.66 10.53
C ILE A 76 -46.21 5.43 11.86
N SER A 77 -45.11 5.40 12.63
CA SER A 77 -44.95 6.19 13.85
C SER A 77 -44.70 7.66 13.48
N PRO A 78 -45.38 8.63 14.12
CA PRO A 78 -45.22 10.04 13.78
C PRO A 78 -43.81 10.53 14.11
N SER A 79 -43.16 11.10 13.09
CA SER A 79 -41.84 11.73 13.18
C SER A 79 -41.87 12.89 14.19
N PRO A 80 -40.95 12.96 15.16
CA PRO A 80 -40.87 14.08 16.09
C PRO A 80 -40.45 15.35 15.33
N THR A 81 -41.27 16.39 15.42
CA THR A 81 -40.96 17.75 14.97
C THR A 81 -39.78 18.27 15.78
N VAL A 82 -38.60 18.31 15.16
CA VAL A 82 -37.40 18.92 15.75
C VAL A 82 -37.62 20.43 15.86
N GLN A 83 -37.75 20.91 17.09
CA GLN A 83 -37.85 22.31 17.45
C GLN A 83 -36.51 23.00 17.12
N ALA A 84 -36.54 23.98 16.21
CA ALA A 84 -35.36 24.74 15.82
C ALA A 84 -34.76 25.48 17.03
N ALA A 85 -33.50 25.18 17.34
CA ALA A 85 -32.75 25.86 18.38
C ALA A 85 -32.48 27.33 17.98
N PRO A 86 -32.48 28.26 18.94
CA PRO A 86 -32.18 29.67 18.69
C PRO A 86 -30.74 29.84 18.20
N VAL A 87 -30.59 30.48 17.04
CA VAL A 87 -29.31 30.82 16.42
C VAL A 87 -28.56 31.81 17.32
N ALA A 88 -27.45 31.37 17.91
CA ALA A 88 -26.54 32.24 18.64
C ALA A 88 -25.82 33.20 17.66
N PRO A 89 -25.63 34.48 18.04
CA PRO A 89 -24.96 35.45 17.18
C PRO A 89 -23.49 35.06 16.97
N ARG A 90 -23.11 34.87 15.70
CA ARG A 90 -21.75 34.53 15.26
C ARG A 90 -20.80 35.68 15.61
N PRO A 91 -19.71 35.43 16.37
CA PRO A 91 -18.69 36.45 16.64
C PRO A 91 -18.01 36.88 15.33
N THR A 92 -18.07 38.17 15.03
CA THR A 92 -17.35 38.77 13.91
C THR A 92 -15.85 38.76 14.22
N ALA A 93 -15.09 37.91 13.52
CA ALA A 93 -13.64 37.88 13.67
C ALA A 93 -13.01 39.21 13.21
N PRO A 94 -11.98 39.72 13.90
CA PRO A 94 -11.28 40.93 13.48
C PRO A 94 -10.52 40.68 12.18
N VAL A 95 -10.71 41.59 11.23
CA VAL A 95 -10.00 41.64 9.95
C VAL A 95 -8.50 41.84 10.23
N ALA A 96 -7.72 40.76 10.12
CA ALA A 96 -6.28 40.82 10.20
C ALA A 96 -5.72 41.57 8.97
N ALA A 97 -4.88 42.58 9.23
CA ALA A 97 -4.25 43.39 8.21
C ALA A 97 -3.41 42.53 7.25
N ARG A 98 -3.67 42.68 5.95
CA ARG A 98 -3.01 41.99 4.85
C ARG A 98 -1.53 42.40 4.79
N PRO A 99 -0.57 41.45 4.90
CA PRO A 99 0.85 41.75 4.70
C PRO A 99 1.10 42.21 3.26
N THR A 100 1.75 43.35 3.12
CA THR A 100 2.18 43.91 1.84
C THR A 100 3.18 42.96 1.17
N ALA A 101 2.88 42.51 -0.04
CA ALA A 101 3.74 41.64 -0.82
C ALA A 101 5.10 42.31 -1.12
N PRO A 102 6.24 41.62 -0.94
CA PRO A 102 7.54 42.13 -1.36
C PRO A 102 7.63 42.19 -2.89
N ALA A 103 8.31 43.23 -3.37
CA ALA A 103 8.53 43.51 -4.78
C ALA A 103 9.26 42.35 -5.50
N PRO A 104 8.98 42.11 -6.80
CA PRO A 104 9.63 41.05 -7.57
C PRO A 104 11.12 41.34 -7.73
N ALA A 105 11.96 40.37 -7.37
CA ALA A 105 13.39 40.41 -7.60
C ALA A 105 13.68 40.22 -9.10
N SER A 106 14.62 41.02 -9.61
CA SER A 106 15.09 41.02 -11.01
C SER A 106 15.57 39.65 -11.48
N PRO A 107 15.39 39.33 -12.78
CA PRO A 107 15.78 38.04 -13.34
C PRO A 107 17.30 37.85 -13.34
N THR A 108 17.76 36.77 -12.71
CA THR A 108 19.13 36.29 -12.75
C THR A 108 19.44 35.72 -14.15
N PRO A 109 20.60 36.05 -14.77
CA PRO A 109 20.95 35.59 -16.11
C PRO A 109 21.09 34.07 -16.19
N SER A 110 20.57 33.53 -17.29
CA SER A 110 20.55 32.11 -17.64
C SER A 110 21.97 31.59 -17.95
N PRO A 111 22.43 30.46 -17.36
CA PRO A 111 23.71 29.87 -17.70
C PRO A 111 23.67 29.24 -19.09
N GLN A 112 24.64 29.66 -19.91
CA GLN A 112 24.89 29.22 -21.28
C GLN A 112 25.22 27.72 -21.33
N ALA A 113 24.48 26.98 -22.15
CA ALA A 113 24.67 25.54 -22.35
C ALA A 113 26.06 25.23 -22.94
N SER A 114 26.77 24.32 -22.28
CA SER A 114 28.04 23.75 -22.76
C SER A 114 27.76 22.61 -23.76
N PRO A 115 28.57 22.45 -24.83
CA PRO A 115 28.26 21.54 -25.93
C PRO A 115 28.24 20.06 -25.54
N SER A 116 27.28 19.35 -26.14
CA SER A 116 27.03 17.92 -26.04
C SER A 116 28.15 17.10 -26.69
N PRO A 117 28.76 16.11 -25.99
CA PRO A 117 29.67 15.15 -26.61
C PRO A 117 28.88 14.10 -27.41
N ALA A 118 29.33 13.87 -28.64
CA ALA A 118 28.76 12.89 -29.58
C ALA A 118 28.94 11.45 -29.07
N PRO A 119 27.93 10.56 -29.25
CA PRO A 119 28.02 9.17 -28.83
C PRO A 119 28.91 8.35 -29.78
N GLN A 120 29.97 7.75 -29.25
CA GLN A 120 30.72 6.68 -29.93
C GLN A 120 29.92 5.38 -29.85
N SER A 121 29.41 4.93 -31.00
CA SER A 121 28.94 3.57 -31.20
C SER A 121 30.07 2.57 -30.99
N SER A 122 29.89 1.60 -30.10
CA SER A 122 30.63 0.34 -30.18
C SER A 122 29.64 -0.82 -30.10
N LEU A 123 29.51 -1.46 -31.26
CA LEU A 123 28.87 -2.74 -31.50
C LEU A 123 29.64 -3.85 -30.79
N SER A 124 28.95 -4.71 -30.05
CA SER A 124 29.31 -6.13 -29.90
C SER A 124 28.12 -6.89 -29.32
N ALA A 125 27.35 -7.54 -30.20
CA ALA A 125 26.32 -8.50 -29.86
C ALA A 125 26.97 -9.89 -29.69
N PRO A 126 26.79 -10.60 -28.56
CA PRO A 126 27.01 -12.03 -28.51
C PRO A 126 25.76 -12.79 -28.99
N SER A 127 26.03 -13.77 -29.85
CA SER A 127 25.12 -14.70 -30.51
C SER A 127 24.41 -15.66 -29.53
N PRO A 128 23.18 -16.11 -29.83
CA PRO A 128 22.43 -17.05 -28.97
C PRO A 128 23.01 -18.48 -29.03
N THR A 129 22.99 -19.16 -27.89
CA THR A 129 23.37 -20.59 -27.72
C THR A 129 22.10 -21.42 -27.43
N PRO A 130 21.98 -22.63 -28.01
CA PRO A 130 20.69 -23.28 -28.26
C PRO A 130 20.05 -24.03 -27.09
N SER A 131 18.76 -24.27 -27.29
CA SER A 131 17.81 -25.07 -26.52
C SER A 131 18.25 -26.55 -26.36
N PRO A 132 18.11 -27.15 -25.16
CA PRO A 132 18.06 -28.60 -25.02
C PRO A 132 16.61 -29.10 -25.07
N GLN A 133 16.33 -29.81 -26.15
CA GLN A 133 15.18 -30.69 -26.32
C GLN A 133 15.41 -31.94 -25.44
N GLY A 134 14.62 -32.08 -24.38
CA GLY A 134 14.67 -33.21 -23.45
C GLY A 134 13.35 -33.95 -23.40
N THR A 135 13.19 -34.92 -24.31
CA THR A 135 12.18 -35.98 -24.23
C THR A 135 12.66 -37.02 -23.23
N LEU A 136 11.94 -37.23 -22.12
CA LEU A 136 11.92 -38.51 -21.41
C LEU A 136 10.54 -38.77 -20.81
N ASP A 137 9.86 -39.74 -21.44
CA ASP A 137 8.97 -40.71 -20.81
C ASP A 137 9.32 -40.96 -19.35
N SER A 138 8.38 -40.73 -18.44
CA SER A 138 8.46 -41.27 -17.09
C SER A 138 7.07 -41.68 -16.62
N THR A 139 6.85 -42.97 -16.79
CA THR A 139 5.77 -43.81 -16.27
C THR A 139 5.38 -43.37 -14.85
N GLN A 140 4.16 -42.86 -14.70
CA GLN A 140 3.56 -42.51 -13.41
C GLN A 140 3.17 -43.81 -12.67
N PRO A 141 3.83 -44.21 -11.58
CA PRO A 141 3.28 -45.23 -10.70
C PRO A 141 2.06 -44.67 -9.96
N SER A 142 0.96 -45.40 -10.00
CA SER A 142 -0.23 -45.16 -9.17
C SER A 142 0.19 -45.05 -7.70
N PRO A 143 -0.08 -43.94 -7.00
CA PRO A 143 0.15 -43.87 -5.56
C PRO A 143 -0.85 -44.79 -4.85
N THR A 144 -0.32 -45.83 -4.23
CA THR A 144 -0.99 -46.61 -3.20
C THR A 144 -1.53 -45.66 -2.14
N ALA A 145 -2.84 -45.75 -1.88
CA ALA A 145 -3.53 -44.97 -0.86
C ALA A 145 -2.82 -45.10 0.50
N SER A 146 -2.16 -44.02 0.89
CA SER A 146 -1.56 -43.87 2.21
C SER A 146 -2.69 -43.70 3.25
N PRO A 147 -2.61 -44.35 4.43
CA PRO A 147 -3.67 -44.32 5.42
C PRO A 147 -3.99 -42.88 5.85
N ALA A 148 -5.30 -42.60 5.90
CA ALA A 148 -5.86 -41.36 6.41
C ALA A 148 -5.18 -40.97 7.72
N SER A 149 -4.32 -39.96 7.65
CA SER A 149 -3.73 -39.36 8.83
C SER A 149 -4.86 -38.68 9.58
N SER A 150 -5.16 -39.21 10.76
CA SER A 150 -6.10 -38.61 11.71
C SER A 150 -5.76 -37.11 11.80
N PRO A 151 -6.75 -36.20 11.65
CA PRO A 151 -6.49 -34.77 11.70
C PRO A 151 -5.83 -34.47 13.04
N THR A 152 -4.56 -34.04 12.99
CA THR A 152 -3.92 -33.43 14.15
C THR A 152 -4.80 -32.25 14.53
N PRO A 153 -5.28 -32.16 15.78
CA PRO A 153 -6.09 -31.02 16.21
C PRO A 153 -5.26 -29.76 15.95
N SER A 154 -5.74 -28.95 15.02
CA SER A 154 -5.23 -27.61 14.78
C SER A 154 -5.26 -26.89 16.13
N PRO A 155 -4.17 -26.28 16.60
CA PRO A 155 -4.19 -25.56 17.85
C PRO A 155 -5.32 -24.53 17.78
N GLU A 156 -6.18 -24.49 18.80
CA GLU A 156 -7.13 -23.41 18.99
C GLU A 156 -6.30 -22.13 19.17
N ILE A 157 -6.08 -21.40 18.07
CA ILE A 157 -5.44 -20.08 18.09
C ILE A 157 -6.51 -19.12 18.61
N THR A 158 -6.67 -19.07 19.93
CA THR A 158 -7.51 -18.08 20.63
C THR A 158 -6.78 -16.73 20.73
N GLY A 159 -6.11 -16.32 19.65
CA GLY A 159 -5.43 -15.03 19.55
C GLY A 159 -6.19 -14.15 18.56
N SER A 160 -6.61 -12.96 18.98
CA SER A 160 -7.13 -11.96 18.05
C SER A 160 -6.11 -11.75 16.92
N PHE A 161 -6.61 -11.82 15.70
CA PHE A 161 -5.93 -11.56 14.42
C PHE A 161 -4.99 -10.33 14.50
N SER A 162 -5.41 -9.28 15.21
CA SER A 162 -4.67 -8.04 15.42
C SER A 162 -3.35 -8.18 16.19
N ALA A 163 -3.16 -9.24 16.98
CA ALA A 163 -1.94 -9.46 17.76
C ALA A 163 -0.81 -10.12 16.94
N GLU A 164 -1.13 -10.71 15.78
CA GLU A 164 -0.17 -11.50 14.99
C GLU A 164 0.42 -10.75 13.80
N ILE A 165 -0.06 -9.54 13.51
CA ILE A 165 0.50 -8.72 12.42
C ILE A 165 1.91 -8.24 12.83
N PRO A 166 2.92 -8.43 11.96
CA PRO A 166 4.30 -8.09 12.28
C PRO A 166 4.56 -6.58 12.14
N HIS A 167 3.95 -5.77 13.01
CA HIS A 167 4.10 -4.32 13.04
C HIS A 167 5.57 -3.89 13.18
N ALA A 168 6.37 -4.66 13.93
CA ALA A 168 7.79 -4.39 14.11
C ALA A 168 8.62 -4.58 12.83
N ALA A 169 8.20 -5.48 11.91
CA ALA A 169 8.95 -5.76 10.69
C ALA A 169 8.92 -4.56 9.72
N ILE A 170 7.84 -3.80 9.75
CA ILE A 170 7.66 -2.59 8.92
C ILE A 170 8.04 -1.29 9.66
N GLY A 171 8.62 -1.40 10.86
CA GLY A 171 8.96 -0.23 11.68
C GLY A 171 7.72 0.56 12.13
N GLY A 172 6.59 -0.13 12.28
CA GLY A 172 5.36 0.45 12.82
C GLY A 172 5.53 0.73 14.31
N GLU A 173 5.33 1.98 14.70
CA GLU A 173 5.20 2.38 16.10
C GLU A 173 3.71 2.45 16.45
N PRO A 174 3.30 1.98 17.65
CA PRO A 174 1.93 2.15 18.11
C PRO A 174 1.70 3.65 18.36
N GLY A 175 0.60 4.24 17.87
CA GLY A 175 0.36 5.65 18.22
C GLY A 175 -0.51 6.53 17.33
N CYS A 176 -1.67 6.08 16.84
CA CYS A 176 -2.67 7.02 16.32
C CYS A 176 -3.60 7.45 17.46
N GLY A 177 -3.22 8.50 18.19
CA GLY A 177 -4.06 9.05 19.26
C GLY A 177 -4.37 8.08 20.41
N GLY A 178 -3.49 7.10 20.67
CA GLY A 178 -3.64 6.13 21.76
C GLY A 178 -4.54 4.92 21.47
N GLN A 179 -4.94 4.71 20.22
CA GLN A 179 -5.70 3.52 19.80
C GLN A 179 -4.83 2.26 19.76
N GLU A 180 -5.31 1.17 20.36
CA GLU A 180 -4.55 -0.08 20.56
C GLU A 180 -4.34 -0.91 19.28
N ASN A 181 -5.08 -0.62 18.21
CA ASN A 181 -4.97 -1.28 16.89
C ASN A 181 -4.52 -0.32 15.77
N CYS A 182 -3.98 0.85 16.12
CA CYS A 182 -3.51 1.82 15.14
C CYS A 182 -2.01 2.05 15.23
N TRP A 183 -1.38 1.87 14.07
CA TRP A 183 0.06 1.87 13.92
C TRP A 183 0.49 2.91 12.90
N GLN A 184 1.66 3.50 13.11
CA GLN A 184 2.24 4.50 12.24
C GLN A 184 3.64 4.09 11.83
N THR A 185 3.94 4.21 10.55
CA THR A 185 5.32 4.14 10.02
C THR A 185 5.79 5.55 9.68
N GLN A 186 7.10 5.81 9.75
CA GLN A 186 7.67 7.10 9.30
C GLN A 186 7.75 7.20 7.77
N ASP A 187 7.47 6.12 7.04
CA ASP A 187 7.50 6.11 5.59
C ASP A 187 6.22 6.76 5.02
N THR A 188 6.41 7.73 4.14
CA THR A 188 5.32 8.42 3.42
C THR A 188 4.95 7.69 2.13
N GLN A 189 5.76 6.73 1.68
CA GLN A 189 5.51 5.90 0.51
C GLN A 189 4.58 4.74 0.85
N TRP A 190 3.29 5.03 0.99
CA TRP A 190 2.30 4.01 1.37
C TRP A 190 2.32 2.76 0.48
N ARG A 191 2.69 2.86 -0.81
CA ARG A 191 2.82 1.71 -1.73
C ARG A 191 3.95 0.76 -1.37
N ALA A 192 5.00 1.25 -0.73
CA ALA A 192 6.08 0.42 -0.24
C ALA A 192 5.62 -0.33 1.02
N VAL A 193 5.03 0.41 1.97
CA VAL A 193 4.46 -0.13 3.20
C VAL A 193 3.40 -1.20 2.90
N ALA A 194 2.48 -0.92 1.98
CA ALA A 194 1.42 -1.84 1.57
C ALA A 194 1.99 -3.16 1.03
N ARG A 195 2.93 -3.11 0.07
CA ARG A 195 3.55 -4.32 -0.48
C ARG A 195 4.29 -5.15 0.56
N THR A 196 4.96 -4.50 1.52
CA THR A 196 5.61 -5.22 2.61
C THR A 196 4.59 -5.86 3.55
N LEU A 197 3.49 -5.17 3.87
CA LEU A 197 2.40 -5.73 4.67
C LEU A 197 1.73 -6.91 3.98
N GLU A 198 1.37 -6.77 2.70
CA GLU A 198 0.82 -7.84 1.86
C GLU A 198 1.73 -9.07 1.89
N GLN A 199 3.03 -8.89 1.60
CA GLN A 199 3.97 -10.00 1.57
C GLN A 199 4.18 -10.67 2.93
N GLU A 200 4.25 -9.89 4.02
CA GLU A 200 4.35 -10.45 5.38
C GLU A 200 3.09 -11.23 5.77
N LEU A 201 1.90 -10.73 5.40
CA LEU A 201 0.63 -11.40 5.62
C LEU A 201 0.53 -12.70 4.80
N GLU A 202 0.85 -12.67 3.52
CA GLU A 202 0.91 -13.86 2.67
C GLU A 202 1.89 -14.91 3.22
N ASN A 203 3.08 -14.48 3.68
CA ASN A 203 4.07 -15.35 4.31
C ASN A 203 3.56 -16.02 5.60
N LYS A 204 2.57 -15.42 6.26
CA LYS A 204 1.90 -15.96 7.45
C LYS A 204 0.66 -16.81 7.11
N GLY A 205 0.34 -16.95 5.83
CA GLY A 205 -0.79 -17.73 5.32
C GLY A 205 -2.13 -16.99 5.39
N TYR A 206 -2.11 -15.66 5.35
CA TYR A 206 -3.31 -14.85 5.12
C TYR A 206 -3.54 -14.69 3.62
N GLU A 207 -4.81 -14.63 3.21
CA GLU A 207 -5.23 -14.19 1.88
C GLU A 207 -5.50 -12.68 1.94
N VAL A 208 -4.92 -11.91 1.02
CA VAL A 208 -5.05 -10.45 0.99
C VAL A 208 -5.66 -10.02 -0.34
N GLU A 209 -6.80 -9.34 -0.30
CA GLU A 209 -7.51 -8.82 -1.47
C GLU A 209 -7.68 -7.30 -1.36
N SER A 210 -7.49 -6.56 -2.45
CA SER A 210 -7.68 -5.11 -2.45
C SER A 210 -9.13 -4.76 -2.74
N GLN A 211 -9.78 -4.03 -1.83
CA GLN A 211 -11.19 -3.64 -1.91
C GLN A 211 -11.40 -2.23 -2.51
N THR A 212 -10.36 -1.41 -2.57
CA THR A 212 -10.50 -0.01 -3.03
C THR A 212 -10.15 0.11 -4.50
N ASP A 213 -11.08 0.64 -5.30
CA ASP A 213 -10.76 1.14 -6.64
C ASP A 213 -9.69 2.24 -6.55
N ASP A 214 -8.76 2.27 -7.50
CA ASP A 214 -7.53 3.09 -7.47
C ASP A 214 -7.73 4.63 -7.40
N GLU A 215 -8.96 5.12 -7.23
CA GLU A 215 -9.38 6.51 -7.38
C GLU A 215 -8.87 7.44 -6.26
N VAL A 216 -8.63 6.95 -5.04
CA VAL A 216 -8.18 7.80 -3.92
C VAL A 216 -6.68 7.66 -3.69
N PRO A 217 -5.86 8.68 -4.00
CA PRO A 217 -4.42 8.60 -3.75
C PRO A 217 -4.14 8.63 -2.24
N GLY A 218 -3.29 7.70 -1.78
CA GLY A 218 -2.86 7.67 -0.38
C GLY A 218 -3.84 7.01 0.58
N PHE A 219 -4.90 6.39 0.09
CA PHE A 219 -5.83 5.61 0.91
C PHE A 219 -6.08 4.25 0.24
N ARG A 220 -5.99 3.16 1.00
CA ARG A 220 -6.28 1.80 0.53
C ARG A 220 -6.91 0.97 1.63
N VAL A 221 -7.80 0.08 1.24
CA VAL A 221 -8.40 -0.94 2.10
C VAL A 221 -8.09 -2.30 1.50
N TYR A 222 -7.56 -3.19 2.33
CA TYR A 222 -7.35 -4.58 2.01
C TYR A 222 -8.24 -5.45 2.89
N GLU A 223 -8.91 -6.41 2.28
CA GLU A 223 -9.56 -7.51 2.99
C GLU A 223 -8.50 -8.58 3.26
N VAL A 224 -8.32 -8.93 4.53
CA VAL A 224 -7.35 -9.91 4.98
C VAL A 224 -8.13 -11.06 5.61
N SER A 225 -8.01 -12.26 5.05
CA SER A 225 -8.74 -13.43 5.54
C SER A 225 -7.81 -14.59 5.91
N ARG A 226 -8.19 -15.34 6.96
CA ARG A 226 -7.50 -16.55 7.39
C ARG A 226 -8.46 -17.42 8.20
N ASN A 227 -8.50 -18.72 7.90
CA ASN A 227 -9.38 -19.68 8.59
C ASN A 227 -10.88 -19.31 8.57
N GLY A 228 -11.32 -18.56 7.55
CA GLY A 228 -12.71 -18.09 7.43
C GLY A 228 -13.06 -16.88 8.31
N GLU A 229 -12.09 -16.30 9.03
CA GLU A 229 -12.21 -14.99 9.64
C GLU A 229 -11.68 -13.93 8.66
N THR A 230 -12.29 -12.74 8.71
CA THR A 230 -12.01 -11.66 7.77
C THR A 230 -11.91 -10.35 8.53
N GLU A 231 -10.81 -9.63 8.34
CA GLU A 231 -10.58 -8.28 8.84
C GLU A 231 -10.19 -7.36 7.69
N TYR A 232 -10.30 -6.06 7.93
CA TYR A 232 -9.96 -5.02 6.96
C TYR A 232 -8.75 -4.23 7.44
N LEU A 233 -7.69 -4.26 6.63
CA LEU A 233 -6.48 -3.47 6.80
C LEU A 233 -6.64 -2.15 6.04
N ASN A 234 -6.87 -1.08 6.78
CA ASN A 234 -7.08 0.27 6.26
C ASN A 234 -5.78 1.07 6.34
N LEU A 235 -5.27 1.58 5.22
CA LEU A 235 -4.04 2.37 5.14
C LEU A 235 -4.35 3.81 4.76
N LEU A 236 -3.74 4.76 5.47
CA LEU A 236 -3.80 6.18 5.16
C LEU A 236 -2.38 6.79 5.15
N SER A 237 -2.02 7.38 4.02
CA SER A 237 -0.78 8.12 3.83
C SER A 237 -0.97 9.58 4.20
N THR A 238 -0.10 10.08 5.06
CA THR A 238 -0.06 11.49 5.49
C THR A 238 1.33 12.07 5.30
N LEU A 239 1.48 13.37 5.56
CA LEU A 239 2.78 14.05 5.57
C LEU A 239 3.71 13.56 6.69
N GLN A 240 3.16 12.91 7.73
CA GLN A 240 3.91 12.42 8.88
C GLN A 240 4.30 10.95 8.74
N GLY A 241 3.78 10.26 7.73
CA GLY A 241 3.99 8.82 7.54
C GLY A 241 2.73 8.10 7.08
N THR A 242 2.77 6.77 7.09
CA THR A 242 1.65 5.93 6.72
C THR A 242 1.07 5.29 7.96
N PHE A 243 -0.20 5.57 8.22
CA PHE A 243 -1.01 4.95 9.26
C PHE A 243 -1.70 3.72 8.71
N TYR A 244 -1.84 2.69 9.55
CA TYR A 244 -2.66 1.55 9.22
C TYR A 244 -3.42 1.02 10.44
N VAL A 245 -4.65 0.57 10.20
CA VAL A 245 -5.60 0.10 11.21
C VAL A 245 -6.23 -1.19 10.73
N LEU A 246 -6.32 -2.17 11.64
CA LEU A 246 -7.15 -3.37 11.46
C LEU A 246 -8.51 -3.14 12.09
N ALA A 247 -9.57 -3.49 11.37
CA ALA A 247 -10.94 -3.38 11.84
C ALA A 247 -11.83 -4.49 11.25
N ASP A 248 -12.92 -4.81 11.92
CA ASP A 248 -13.92 -5.79 11.45
C ASP A 248 -14.68 -5.32 10.20
N GLN A 249 -14.61 -4.02 9.88
CA GLN A 249 -15.30 -3.39 8.77
C GLN A 249 -14.36 -2.45 8.01
N PRO A 250 -14.55 -2.28 6.69
CA PRO A 250 -13.80 -1.29 5.93
C PRO A 250 -14.13 0.10 6.46
N MET A 251 -13.11 0.84 6.88
CA MET A 251 -13.27 2.22 7.33
C MET A 251 -13.15 3.16 6.15
N THR A 252 -13.88 4.26 6.18
CA THR A 252 -13.73 5.35 5.22
C THR A 252 -12.50 6.18 5.53
N ARG A 253 -12.03 6.93 4.53
CA ARG A 253 -10.93 7.87 4.70
C ARG A 253 -11.18 8.88 5.82
N ASP A 254 -12.37 9.45 5.87
CA ASP A 254 -12.74 10.48 6.86
C ASP A 254 -12.73 9.93 8.30
N GLU A 255 -13.06 8.64 8.47
CA GLU A 255 -12.98 7.95 9.75
C GLU A 255 -11.53 7.72 10.18
N LEU A 256 -10.65 7.30 9.25
CA LEU A 256 -9.21 7.16 9.55
C LEU A 256 -8.58 8.52 9.86
N GLU A 257 -8.91 9.58 9.13
CA GLU A 257 -8.40 10.93 9.40
C GLU A 257 -8.79 11.38 10.82
N GLN A 258 -10.04 11.16 11.24
CA GLN A 258 -10.49 11.46 12.60
C GLN A 258 -9.73 10.68 13.68
N LEU A 259 -9.37 9.42 13.42
CA LEU A 259 -8.54 8.63 14.34
C LEU A 259 -7.13 9.19 14.48
N THR A 260 -6.58 9.78 13.41
CA THR A 260 -5.24 10.40 13.44
C THR A 260 -5.21 11.79 14.07
N GLU A 261 -6.33 12.52 14.03
CA GLU A 261 -6.42 13.88 14.58
C GLU A 261 -6.73 13.93 16.08
N ALA A 262 -7.13 12.82 16.69
CA ALA A 262 -7.45 12.76 18.11
C ALA A 262 -6.24 13.25 18.95
N PRO A 263 -6.35 14.40 19.64
CA PRO A 263 -5.22 14.96 20.39
C PRO A 263 -4.87 14.00 21.53
N ASN A 264 -3.61 13.55 21.57
CA ASN A 264 -3.02 12.87 22.71
C ASN A 264 -3.28 13.72 23.97
N SER A 265 -4.33 13.37 24.71
CA SER A 265 -4.80 14.08 25.90
C SER A 265 -4.10 13.57 27.15
#